data_AF-A0A925PNY2-F1
#
_entry.id   AF-A0A925PNY2-F1
#
_cell.length_a   1.000
_cell.length_b   1.000
_cell.length_c   1.000
_cell.angle_alpha   90.00
_cell.angle_beta   90.00
_cell.angle_gamma   90.00
#
_symmetry.space_group_name_H-M   'P 1'
#
loop_
_entity.id
_entity.type
_entity.pdbx_description
1 polymer ?
#
loop_
_entity_poly.entity_id
_entity_poly.type
_entity_poly.pdbx_seq_one_letter_code
_entity_poly.pdbx_strand_id
1 'polypeptide(L)'
;MQKVLLIGLVLGLLSLCQIGMAEAYLIEQDLVSGSGDKFITYSEKSELSWLDLTLTTGQSYNEVINRSYIDAGFRYAKAFEVHQLFLEMGFQLETR
;
A
#
# COMPACT_ATOMS: atom_id res chain seq x y z
N MET A 1 6.48 -33.01 -39.33
CA MET A 1 7.45 -32.08 -38.71
C MET A 1 6.84 -30.73 -38.34
N GLN A 2 6.10 -30.05 -39.22
CA GLN A 2 5.47 -28.73 -38.95
C GLN A 2 4.54 -28.70 -37.72
N LYS A 3 3.74 -29.76 -37.48
CA LYS A 3 2.85 -29.86 -36.31
C LYS A 3 3.61 -29.97 -34.97
N VAL A 4 4.78 -30.62 -34.96
CA VAL A 4 5.64 -30.77 -33.78
C VAL A 4 6.31 -29.45 -33.44
N LEU A 5 6.68 -28.67 -34.46
CA LEU A 5 7.27 -27.34 -34.31
C LEU A 5 6.26 -26.31 -33.78
N LEU A 6 4.99 -26.39 -34.22
CA LEU A 6 3.90 -25.56 -33.69
C LEU A 6 3.57 -25.87 -32.23
N ILE A 7 3.56 -27.15 -31.84
CA ILE A 7 3.31 -27.57 -30.46
C ILE A 7 4.43 -27.08 -29.52
N GLY A 8 5.69 -27.18 -29.97
CA GLY A 8 6.84 -26.65 -29.22
C GLY A 8 6.77 -25.13 -29.03
N LEU A 9 6.33 -24.39 -30.05
CA LEU A 9 6.16 -22.94 -29.98
C LEU A 9 5.06 -22.54 -29.00
N VAL A 10 3.92 -23.24 -29.01
CA VAL A 10 2.79 -22.97 -28.10
C VAL A 10 3.15 -23.27 -26.65
N LEU A 11 3.83 -24.39 -26.39
CA LEU A 11 4.30 -24.73 -25.03
C LEU A 11 5.37 -23.75 -24.53
N GLY A 12 6.25 -23.27 -25.41
CA GLY A 12 7.22 -22.22 -25.07
C GLY A 12 6.57 -20.88 -24.74
N LEU A 13 5.50 -20.51 -25.45
CA LEU A 13 4.74 -19.27 -25.21
C LEU A 13 3.97 -19.31 -23.88
N LEU A 14 3.42 -20.47 -23.50
CA LEU A 14 2.69 -20.67 -22.24
C LEU A 14 3.60 -20.54 -21.01
N SER A 15 4.87 -20.95 -21.09
CA SER A 15 5.83 -20.81 -19.99
C SER A 15 6.26 -19.36 -19.73
N LEU A 16 6.13 -18.46 -20.72
CA LEU A 16 6.40 -17.02 -20.55
C LEU A 16 5.23 -16.28 -19.88
N CYS A 17 4.09 -16.94 -19.69
CA CYS A 17 2.91 -16.39 -19.04
C CYS A 17 2.84 -16.76 -17.55
N GLN A 18 3.99 -16.85 -16.88
CA GLN A 18 4.00 -16.81 -15.41
C GLN A 18 3.70 -15.37 -14.99
N ILE A 19 2.40 -15.09 -14.94
CA ILE A 19 1.84 -13.88 -14.37
C ILE A 19 2.31 -13.86 -12.91
N GLY A 20 3.34 -13.07 -12.62
CA GLY A 20 3.63 -12.70 -11.25
C GLY A 20 2.37 -12.05 -10.70
N MET A 21 1.80 -12.63 -9.64
CA MET A 21 0.71 -11.97 -8.94
C MET A 21 1.30 -10.68 -8.36
N ALA A 22 0.98 -9.56 -9.00
CA ALA A 22 1.22 -8.26 -8.42
C ALA A 22 0.25 -8.15 -7.23
N GLU A 23 0.70 -8.55 -6.05
CA GLU A 23 -0.05 -8.30 -4.82
C GLU A 23 -0.03 -6.79 -4.58
N ALA A 24 -1.20 -6.17 -4.77
CA ALA A 24 -1.40 -4.77 -4.44
C ALA A 24 -1.38 -4.66 -2.91
N TYR A 25 -0.19 -4.39 -2.41
CA TYR A 25 0.11 -4.45 -0.99
C TYR A 25 -0.57 -3.35 -0.16
N LEU A 26 -1.03 -2.30 -0.85
CA LEU A 26 -1.61 -1.09 -0.31
C LEU A 26 -2.97 -0.85 -0.96
N ILE A 27 -4.00 -0.66 -0.13
CA ILE A 27 -5.40 -0.54 -0.54
C ILE A 27 -5.96 0.80 -0.05
N GLU A 28 -6.55 1.58 -0.95
CA GLU A 28 -7.24 2.82 -0.57
C GLU A 28 -8.61 2.54 0.07
N GLN A 29 -8.90 3.19 1.18
CA GLN A 29 -10.12 3.04 1.97
C GLN A 29 -10.67 4.40 2.38
N ASP A 30 -11.98 4.46 2.57
CA ASP A 30 -12.65 5.67 3.07
C ASP A 30 -12.41 5.79 4.59
N LEU A 31 -12.14 7.00 5.08
CA LEU A 31 -12.07 7.27 6.52
C LEU A 31 -13.43 7.07 7.19
N VAL A 32 -14.50 7.47 6.51
CA VAL A 32 -15.88 7.20 6.89
C VAL A 32 -16.51 6.34 5.80
N SER A 33 -16.98 5.13 6.14
CA SER A 33 -17.48 4.18 5.15
C SER A 33 -18.55 4.80 4.22
N GLY A 34 -18.28 4.79 2.91
CA GLY A 34 -19.19 5.30 1.89
C GLY A 34 -19.06 6.81 1.63
N SER A 35 -18.12 7.51 2.27
CA SER A 35 -17.81 8.90 1.96
C SER A 35 -17.15 9.07 0.59
N GLY A 36 -16.43 8.04 0.11
CA GLY A 36 -15.62 8.09 -1.10
C GLY A 36 -14.37 8.97 -0.99
N ASP A 37 -13.95 9.34 0.23
CA ASP A 37 -12.85 10.29 0.46
C ASP A 37 -11.44 9.73 0.26
N LYS A 38 -11.27 8.40 0.39
CA LYS A 38 -10.00 7.69 0.24
C LYS A 38 -8.87 8.21 1.14
N PHE A 39 -9.19 8.69 2.34
CA PHE A 39 -8.17 9.20 3.28
C PHE A 39 -7.43 8.12 4.09
N ILE A 40 -7.66 6.85 3.83
CA ILE A 40 -6.93 5.74 4.47
C ILE A 40 -6.20 4.92 3.40
N THR A 41 -4.94 4.59 3.67
CA THR A 41 -4.20 3.53 2.96
C THR A 41 -4.01 2.35 3.90
N TYR A 42 -4.59 1.20 3.60
CA TYR A 42 -4.42 -0.04 4.34
C TYR A 42 -3.29 -0.89 3.76
N SER A 43 -2.41 -1.41 4.61
CA SER A 43 -1.32 -2.33 4.25
C SER A 43 -1.64 -3.76 4.69
N GLU A 44 -1.58 -4.71 3.75
CA GLU A 44 -1.85 -6.13 4.03
C GLU A 44 -0.69 -6.85 4.78
N LYS A 45 0.50 -6.25 4.96
CA LYS A 45 1.69 -6.83 5.69
C LYS A 45 1.56 -6.52 7.13
N SER A 46 1.45 -5.22 7.33
CA SER A 46 1.59 -4.63 8.63
C SER A 46 0.24 -4.68 9.33
N GLU A 47 -0.83 -4.92 8.56
CA GLU A 47 -2.22 -4.84 9.00
C GLU A 47 -2.51 -3.46 9.60
N LEU A 48 -1.81 -2.43 9.11
CA LEU A 48 -1.93 -1.05 9.55
C LEU A 48 -2.70 -0.22 8.51
N SER A 49 -3.58 0.63 9.03
CA SER A 49 -4.24 1.69 8.27
C SER A 49 -3.51 3.01 8.49
N TRP A 50 -3.12 3.66 7.39
CA TRP A 50 -2.39 4.91 7.36
C TRP A 50 -3.32 6.06 7.00
N LEU A 51 -3.38 7.07 7.87
CA LEU A 51 -4.17 8.28 7.63
C LEU A 51 -3.45 9.22 6.65
N ASP A 52 -4.19 9.79 5.71
CA ASP A 52 -3.69 10.88 4.87
C ASP A 52 -3.36 12.11 5.72
N LEU A 53 -2.09 12.49 5.73
CA LEU A 53 -1.59 13.63 6.50
C LEU A 53 -2.04 14.99 5.95
N THR A 54 -2.60 15.07 4.74
CA THR A 54 -3.21 16.31 4.22
C THR A 54 -4.35 16.79 5.12
N LEU A 55 -5.00 15.87 5.84
CA LEU A 55 -6.01 16.16 6.86
C LEU A 55 -5.48 16.93 8.09
N THR A 56 -4.15 17.00 8.22
CA THR A 56 -3.46 17.72 9.30
C THR A 56 -2.72 18.96 8.80
N THR A 57 -2.80 19.28 7.51
CA THR A 57 -2.16 20.48 6.96
C THR A 57 -2.68 21.74 7.65
N GLY A 58 -1.74 22.61 8.08
CA GLY A 58 -2.06 23.86 8.78
C GLY A 58 -2.35 23.71 10.26
N GLN A 59 -2.25 22.51 10.83
CA GLN A 59 -2.44 22.24 12.26
C GLN A 59 -1.09 22.03 12.95
N SER A 60 -0.96 22.52 14.16
CA SER A 60 0.14 22.20 15.05
C SER A 60 0.00 20.78 15.62
N TYR A 61 1.10 20.24 16.13
CA TYR A 61 1.12 18.95 16.83
C TYR A 61 0.05 18.88 17.94
N ASN A 62 -0.07 19.95 18.74
CA ASN A 62 -1.03 20.03 19.83
C ASN A 62 -2.48 20.04 19.33
N GLU A 63 -2.74 20.60 18.16
CA GLU A 63 -4.07 20.56 17.56
C GLU A 63 -4.40 19.17 17.02
N VAL A 64 -3.43 18.45 16.45
CA VAL A 64 -3.63 17.09 15.93
C VAL A 64 -3.85 16.08 17.06
N ILE A 65 -3.08 16.15 18.14
CA ILE A 65 -3.20 15.20 19.25
C ILE A 65 -4.47 15.39 20.08
N ASN A 66 -5.04 16.61 20.07
CA ASN A 66 -6.29 16.94 20.74
C ASN A 66 -7.53 16.76 19.83
N ARG A 67 -7.38 16.08 18.69
CA ARG A 67 -8.44 15.90 17.68
C ARG A 67 -8.90 14.45 17.56
N SER A 68 -10.02 14.32 16.85
CA SER A 68 -10.79 13.09 16.62
C SER A 68 -10.02 11.93 16.00
N TYR A 69 -8.85 12.14 15.37
CA TYR A 69 -8.11 11.03 14.77
C TYR A 69 -7.55 10.08 15.85
N ILE A 70 -7.08 10.63 16.97
CA ILE A 70 -6.67 9.81 18.12
C ILE A 70 -7.88 9.07 18.69
N ASP A 71 -9.02 9.77 18.82
CA ASP A 71 -10.27 9.16 19.28
C ASP A 71 -10.80 8.08 18.32
N ALA A 72 -10.51 8.19 17.02
CA ALA A 72 -10.82 7.20 15.99
C ALA A 72 -9.82 6.02 15.98
N GLY A 73 -8.86 5.99 16.89
CA GLY A 73 -7.90 4.90 17.05
C GLY A 73 -6.58 5.08 16.30
N PHE A 74 -6.37 6.20 15.63
CA PHE A 74 -5.07 6.50 15.03
C PHE A 74 -4.03 6.86 16.10
N ARG A 75 -2.76 6.60 15.78
CA ARG A 75 -1.61 7.00 16.58
C ARG A 75 -0.47 7.41 15.68
N TYR A 76 0.52 8.08 16.26
CA TYR A 76 1.79 8.26 15.58
C TYR A 76 2.44 6.91 15.25
N ALA A 77 2.92 6.80 14.02
CA ALA A 77 3.66 5.62 13.56
C ALA A 77 5.05 5.57 14.20
N LYS A 78 5.54 4.37 14.45
CA LYS A 78 6.92 4.13 14.88
C LYS A 78 7.84 4.19 13.67
N ALA A 79 9.11 4.51 13.89
CA ALA A 79 10.10 4.63 12.81
C ALA A 79 10.17 3.37 11.92
N PHE A 80 10.13 2.17 12.52
CA PHE A 80 10.17 0.93 11.75
C PHE A 80 8.89 0.68 10.93
N GLU A 81 7.73 1.16 11.39
CA GLU A 81 6.45 1.01 10.67
C GLU A 81 6.46 1.89 9.43
N VAL A 82 6.95 3.13 9.58
CA VAL A 82 7.17 4.05 8.45
C VAL A 82 8.17 3.44 7.46
N HIS A 83 9.27 2.87 7.95
CA HIS A 83 10.25 2.20 7.10
C HIS A 83 9.63 1.04 6.30
N GLN A 84 8.80 0.20 6.93
CA GLN A 84 8.09 -0.88 6.24
C GLN A 84 7.13 -0.34 5.18
N LEU A 85 6.36 0.72 5.48
CA LEU A 85 5.48 1.36 4.50
C LEU A 85 6.25 1.84 3.26
N PHE A 86 7.38 2.51 3.45
CA PHE A 86 8.20 2.97 2.32
C PHE A 86 8.73 1.80 1.47
N LEU A 87 9.15 0.69 2.11
CA LEU A 87 9.57 -0.51 1.39
C LEU A 87 8.42 -1.13 0.57
N GLU A 88 7.20 -1.15 1.13
CA GLU A 88 5.99 -1.63 0.42
C GLU A 88 5.63 -0.74 -0.78
N MET A 89 5.88 0.55 -0.67
CA MET A 89 5.74 1.51 -1.77
C MET A 89 6.88 1.43 -2.81
N GLY A 90 7.89 0.57 -2.59
CA GLY A 90 9.04 0.41 -3.49
C GLY A 90 10.16 1.45 -3.29
N PHE A 91 10.12 2.23 -2.21
CA PHE A 91 11.21 3.16 -1.88
C PHE A 91 12.31 2.44 -1.08
N GLN A 92 13.56 2.62 -1.51
CA GLN A 92 14.73 2.31 -0.67
C GLN A 92 15.08 3.53 0.16
N LEU A 93 14.91 3.44 1.47
CA LEU A 93 15.32 4.49 2.40
C LEU A 93 16.84 4.37 2.61
N GLU A 94 17.62 5.23 1.95
CA GLU A 94 19.05 5.37 2.25
C GLU A 94 19.23 6.04 3.61
N THR A 95 19.63 5.25 4.61
CA THR A 95 20.11 5.78 5.88
C THR A 95 21.50 6.37 5.65
N ARG A 96 21.62 7.70 5.73
CA ARG A 96 22.92 8.39 5.74
C ARG A 96 23.63 8.27 7.08
#